data_AF-A0A4Y2QMR5-F1
#
_entry.id   AF-A0A4Y2QMR5-F1
#
_cell.length_a   1.000
_cell.length_b   1.000
_cell.length_c   1.000
_cell.angle_alpha   90.00
_cell.angle_beta   90.00
_cell.angle_gamma   90.00
#
_symmetry.space_group_name_H-M   'P 1'
#
loop_
_entity.id
_entity.type
_entity.pdbx_description
1 polymer ?
#
loop_
_entity_poly.entity_id
_entity_poly.type
_entity_poly.pdbx_seq_one_letter_code
_entity_poly.pdbx_strand_id
1 'polypeptide(L)'
;MHEKYKALYDQYKCVIRRLELKLHRPIQYIICLLHFNESPLRQLFERKSSGPSSYTGDIGRNLKVFEMLPLVAFNSIECELPGIDSTNLSCDQKYLLDICTAISSGVGSSDLAKRQPGTLHLAHRVTSANRI
;
A
#
# COMPACT_ATOMS: atom_id res chain seq x y z
N MET A 1 28.10 13.59 -12.51
CA MET A 1 27.23 12.42 -12.19
C MET A 1 27.89 11.50 -11.16
N HIS A 2 29.16 11.12 -11.33
CA HIS A 2 29.91 10.19 -10.48
C HIS A 2 30.09 10.61 -8.99
N GLU A 3 30.21 11.90 -8.67
CA GLU A 3 30.42 12.36 -7.28
C GLU A 3 29.17 12.29 -6.40
N LYS A 4 27.99 12.54 -6.98
CA LYS A 4 26.71 12.52 -6.24
C LYS A 4 26.38 11.11 -5.73
N TYR A 5 26.69 10.09 -6.53
CA TYR A 5 26.53 8.69 -6.14
C TYR A 5 27.55 8.24 -5.09
N LYS A 6 28.75 8.82 -5.08
CA LYS A 6 29.79 8.51 -4.10
C LYS A 6 29.46 9.05 -2.70
N ALA A 7 29.01 10.30 -2.62
CA ALA A 7 28.56 10.89 -1.35
C ALA A 7 27.32 10.18 -0.78
N LEU A 8 26.37 9.80 -1.64
CA LEU A 8 25.23 8.97 -1.25
C LEU A 8 25.71 7.61 -0.75
N TYR A 9 26.60 6.93 -1.46
CA TYR A 9 27.14 5.64 -1.05
C TYR A 9 27.81 5.69 0.33
N ASP A 10 28.63 6.71 0.60
CA ASP A 10 29.33 6.87 1.88
C ASP A 10 28.36 7.16 3.04
N GLN A 11 27.29 7.94 2.80
CA GLN A 11 26.23 8.19 3.79
C GLN A 11 25.46 6.91 4.14
N TYR A 12 25.06 6.12 3.14
CA TYR A 12 24.29 4.89 3.35
C TYR A 12 25.12 3.78 3.98
N LYS A 13 26.43 3.74 3.72
CA LYS A 13 27.36 2.77 4.33
C LYS A 13 27.36 2.86 5.87
N CYS A 14 27.26 4.07 6.42
CA CYS A 14 27.18 4.30 7.87
C CYS A 14 25.84 3.83 8.47
N VAL A 15 24.73 3.99 7.73
CA VAL A 15 23.39 3.55 8.14
C VAL A 15 23.28 2.02 8.10
N ILE A 16 23.74 1.40 7.02
CA ILE A 16 23.76 -0.07 6.86
C ILE A 16 24.60 -0.69 7.97
N ARG A 17 25.79 -0.15 8.25
CA ARG A 17 26.65 -0.68 9.33
C ARG A 17 25.99 -0.60 10.71
N ARG A 18 25.25 0.48 11.01
CA ARG A 18 24.50 0.60 12.28
C ARG A 18 23.36 -0.42 12.37
N LEU A 19 22.66 -0.68 11.27
CA LEU A 19 21.59 -1.67 11.21
C LEU A 19 22.14 -3.10 11.36
N GLU A 20 23.26 -3.42 10.70
CA GLU A 20 23.95 -4.70 10.86
C GLU A 20 24.37 -4.97 12.30
N LEU A 21 24.88 -3.94 13.00
CA LEU A 21 25.25 -4.04 14.41
C LEU A 21 24.04 -4.27 15.32
N LYS A 22 22.90 -3.63 15.07
CA LYS A 22 21.65 -3.84 15.83
C LYS A 22 21.05 -5.23 15.60
N LEU A 23 21.14 -5.73 14.37
CA LEU A 23 20.52 -6.99 13.97
C LEU A 23 21.44 -8.19 14.12
N HIS A 24 22.73 -7.97 14.44
CA HIS A 24 23.80 -8.98 14.50
C HIS A 24 23.88 -9.86 13.25
N ARG A 25 23.57 -9.29 12.07
CA ARG A 25 23.55 -10.00 10.78
C ARG A 25 24.09 -9.11 9.67
N PRO A 26 24.84 -9.65 8.70
CA PRO A 26 25.25 -8.90 7.51
C PRO A 26 24.06 -8.75 6.56
N ILE A 27 23.45 -7.55 6.53
CA ILE A 27 22.27 -7.26 5.68
C ILE A 27 22.65 -6.61 4.35
N GLN A 28 23.92 -6.23 4.17
CA GLN A 28 24.39 -5.58 2.95
C GLN A 28 24.08 -6.39 1.68
N TYR A 29 24.19 -7.72 1.73
CA TYR A 29 23.86 -8.59 0.59
C TYR A 29 22.37 -8.53 0.21
N ILE A 30 21.47 -8.51 1.21
CA ILE A 30 20.02 -8.42 1.00
C ILE A 30 19.67 -7.07 0.37
N ILE A 31 20.28 -5.99 0.86
CA ILE A 31 20.08 -4.64 0.31
C ILE A 31 20.57 -4.56 -1.14
N CYS A 32 21.74 -5.13 -1.45
CA CYS A 32 22.26 -5.19 -2.82
C CYS A 32 21.34 -5.99 -3.75
N LEU A 33 20.81 -7.12 -3.30
CA LEU A 33 19.85 -7.92 -4.07
C LEU A 33 18.54 -7.18 -4.32
N LEU A 34 18.01 -6.49 -3.30
CA LEU A 34 16.79 -5.69 -3.45
C LEU A 34 16.98 -4.57 -4.49
N HIS A 35 18.10 -3.85 -4.44
CA HIS A 35 18.40 -2.81 -5.43
C HIS A 35 18.62 -3.36 -6.84
N PHE A 36 19.30 -4.51 -6.97
CA PHE A 36 19.50 -5.14 -8.26
C PHE A 36 18.17 -5.59 -8.90
N ASN A 37 17.28 -6.14 -8.08
CA ASN A 37 15.97 -6.61 -8.53
C ASN A 37 14.97 -5.47 -8.75
N GLU A 38 15.18 -4.28 -8.17
CA GLU A 38 14.26 -3.15 -8.32
C GLU A 38 14.00 -2.78 -9.78
N SER A 39 15.06 -2.69 -10.60
CA SER A 39 14.97 -2.26 -12.01
C SER A 39 14.18 -3.25 -12.90
N PRO A 40 14.49 -4.56 -12.94
CA PRO A 40 13.70 -5.52 -13.69
C PRO A 40 12.28 -5.69 -13.13
N LEU A 41 12.09 -5.61 -11.81
CA LEU A 41 10.75 -5.65 -11.21
C LEU A 41 9.93 -4.42 -11.63
N ARG A 42 10.52 -3.23 -11.61
CA ARG A 42 9.85 -2.00 -12.06
C ARG A 42 9.41 -2.14 -13.52
N GLN A 43 10.27 -2.64 -14.40
CA GLN A 43 9.91 -2.88 -15.81
C GLN A 43 8.82 -3.94 -15.99
N LEU A 44 8.84 -4.99 -15.16
CA LEU A 44 7.81 -6.03 -15.16
C LEU A 44 6.45 -5.48 -14.73
N PHE A 45 6.43 -4.56 -13.75
CA PHE A 45 5.20 -3.92 -13.27
C PHE A 45 4.77 -2.70 -14.11
N GLU A 46 5.69 -2.06 -14.83
CA GLU A 46 5.39 -0.95 -15.75
C GLU A 46 4.88 -1.45 -17.12
N ARG A 47 5.28 -2.66 -17.56
CA ARG A 47 4.78 -3.23 -18.82
C ARG A 47 3.33 -3.71 -18.66
N LYS A 48 2.42 -2.82 -19.08
CA LYS A 48 0.95 -2.97 -19.26
C LYS A 48 0.09 -2.55 -18.07
N SER A 49 0.24 -1.32 -17.61
CA SER A 49 -0.96 -0.52 -17.27
C SER A 49 -0.99 0.72 -18.14
N SER A 50 -1.87 0.74 -19.13
CA SER A 50 -2.18 1.92 -19.94
C SER A 50 -2.78 3.02 -19.06
N GLY A 51 -1.92 3.91 -18.55
CA GLY A 51 -2.28 5.21 -17.97
C GLY A 51 -3.25 5.21 -16.77
N PRO A 52 -3.43 6.36 -16.10
CA PRO A 52 -4.03 6.44 -14.76
C PRO A 52 -5.56 6.34 -14.72
N SER A 53 -6.22 5.79 -15.73
CA SER A 53 -7.69 5.77 -15.76
C SER A 53 -8.34 4.49 -16.27
N SER A 54 -7.59 3.48 -16.69
CA SER A 54 -8.22 2.35 -17.34
C SER A 54 -7.93 1.05 -16.60
N TYR A 55 -8.99 0.55 -15.97
CA TYR A 55 -9.23 -0.83 -15.62
C TYR A 55 -9.15 -1.77 -16.86
N THR A 56 -8.09 -1.69 -17.66
CA THR A 56 -7.95 -2.34 -18.99
C THR A 56 -7.43 -3.76 -18.92
N GLY A 57 -6.71 -4.12 -17.86
CA GLY A 57 -6.34 -5.50 -17.57
C GLY A 57 -7.52 -6.28 -16.98
N ASP A 58 -7.46 -7.62 -17.02
CA ASP A 58 -8.52 -8.50 -16.48
C ASP A 58 -8.86 -8.19 -15.02
N ILE A 59 -7.84 -7.87 -14.22
CA ILE A 59 -8.01 -7.43 -12.83
C ILE A 59 -8.85 -6.16 -12.76
N GLY A 60 -8.59 -5.19 -13.64
CA GLY A 60 -9.34 -3.95 -13.64
C GLY A 60 -10.79 -4.15 -14.07
N ARG A 61 -11.03 -4.96 -15.10
CA ARG A 61 -12.39 -5.33 -15.52
C ARG A 61 -13.17 -5.99 -14.39
N ASN A 62 -12.54 -6.93 -13.67
CA ASN A 62 -13.17 -7.58 -12.53
C ASN A 62 -13.45 -6.58 -11.39
N LEU A 63 -12.54 -5.66 -11.09
CA LEU A 63 -12.76 -4.61 -10.07
C LEU A 63 -13.97 -3.71 -10.40
N LYS A 64 -14.16 -3.36 -11.68
CA LYS A 64 -15.34 -2.60 -12.12
C LYS A 64 -16.65 -3.36 -11.88
N VAL A 65 -16.62 -4.69 -11.95
CA VAL A 65 -17.78 -5.53 -11.60
C VAL A 65 -18.04 -5.48 -10.09
N PHE A 66 -17.00 -5.52 -9.26
CA PHE A 66 -17.13 -5.43 -7.80
C PHE A 66 -17.67 -4.07 -7.32
N GLU A 67 -17.32 -2.96 -7.98
CA GLU A 67 -17.89 -1.64 -7.69
C GLU A 67 -19.42 -1.58 -7.89
N MET A 68 -19.99 -2.46 -8.72
CA MET A 68 -21.43 -2.52 -8.99
C MET A 68 -22.17 -3.56 -8.12
N LEU A 69 -21.45 -4.32 -7.30
CA LEU A 69 -22.10 -5.32 -6.46
C LEU A 69 -22.80 -4.66 -5.27
N PRO A 70 -24.01 -5.12 -4.93
CA PRO A 70 -24.69 -4.66 -3.72
C PRO A 70 -23.89 -5.06 -2.48
N LEU A 71 -24.02 -4.27 -1.42
CA LEU A 71 -23.48 -4.63 -0.11
C LEU A 71 -24.11 -5.95 0.34
N VAL A 72 -23.28 -6.96 0.59
CA VAL A 72 -23.71 -8.28 1.06
C VAL A 72 -23.54 -8.33 2.58
N ALA A 73 -24.44 -9.05 3.26
CA ALA A 73 -24.27 -9.34 4.68
C ALA A 73 -22.98 -10.14 4.92
N PHE A 74 -22.23 -9.77 5.96
CA PHE A 74 -20.99 -10.44 6.34
C PHE A 74 -20.99 -10.67 7.86
N ASN A 75 -20.23 -11.67 8.31
CA ASN A 75 -20.03 -11.91 9.74
C ASN A 75 -19.04 -10.89 10.30
N SER A 76 -19.31 -10.40 11.50
CA SER A 76 -18.35 -9.54 12.21
C SER A 76 -17.04 -10.27 12.47
N ILE A 77 -15.94 -9.52 12.42
CA ILE A 77 -14.63 -10.00 12.85
C ILE A 77 -14.26 -9.24 14.12
N GLU A 78 -14.17 -9.95 15.24
CA GLU A 78 -13.81 -9.34 16.52
C GLU A 78 -12.45 -8.64 16.41
N CYS A 79 -12.45 -7.33 16.57
CA CYS A 79 -11.27 -6.48 16.44
C CYS A 79 -11.37 -5.31 17.41
N GLU A 80 -10.39 -5.21 18.30
CA GLU A 80 -10.24 -4.06 19.20
C GLU A 80 -9.71 -2.86 18.42
N LEU A 81 -10.60 -1.92 18.10
CA LEU A 81 -10.21 -0.65 17.49
C LEU A 81 -9.81 0.33 18.60
N PRO A 82 -8.64 0.97 18.51
CA PRO A 82 -8.26 2.00 19.46
C PRO A 82 -9.27 3.16 19.40
N GLY A 83 -9.46 3.85 20.53
CA GLY A 83 -10.30 5.05 20.60
C GLY A 83 -9.69 6.22 19.83
N ILE A 84 -9.80 6.18 18.50
CA ILE A 84 -9.27 7.20 17.60
C ILE A 84 -10.25 8.37 17.55
N ASP A 85 -9.76 9.56 17.87
CA ASP A 85 -10.52 10.80 17.68
C ASP A 85 -10.69 11.10 16.18
N SER A 86 -11.94 10.98 15.71
CA SER A 86 -12.30 11.22 14.31
C SER A 86 -12.16 12.68 13.86
N THR A 87 -12.07 13.65 14.77
CA THR A 87 -12.10 15.08 14.41
C THR A 87 -10.89 15.50 13.57
N ASN A 88 -9.71 14.96 13.86
CA ASN A 88 -8.43 15.31 13.23
C ASN A 88 -8.03 14.39 12.06
N LEU A 89 -8.90 13.47 11.65
CA LEU A 89 -8.59 12.51 10.58
C LEU A 89 -8.83 13.10 9.18
N SER A 90 -7.95 12.74 8.24
CA SER A 90 -8.15 13.00 6.81
C SER A 90 -9.35 12.22 6.26
N CYS A 91 -9.85 12.59 5.07
CA CYS A 91 -10.97 11.88 4.44
C CYS A 91 -10.69 10.38 4.27
N ASP A 92 -9.48 10.03 3.84
CA ASP A 92 -9.09 8.63 3.62
C ASP A 92 -8.97 7.86 4.94
N GLN A 93 -8.46 8.52 5.99
CA GLN A 93 -8.36 7.92 7.33
C GLN A 93 -9.74 7.69 7.95
N LYS A 94 -10.67 8.64 7.78
CA LYS A 94 -12.07 8.47 8.20
C LYS A 94 -12.72 7.31 7.47
N TYR A 95 -12.52 7.23 6.15
CA TYR A 95 -13.04 6.13 5.35
C TYR A 95 -12.52 4.77 5.82
N LEU A 96 -11.23 4.67 6.12
CA LEU A 96 -10.63 3.45 6.68
C LEU A 96 -11.20 3.10 8.05
N LEU A 97 -11.34 4.09 8.94
CA LEU A 97 -11.91 3.88 10.28
C LEU A 97 -13.36 3.39 10.20
N ASP A 98 -14.17 3.96 9.32
CA ASP A 98 -15.55 3.56 9.09
C ASP A 98 -15.65 2.11 8.59
N ILE A 99 -14.76 1.69 7.67
CA ILE A 99 -14.68 0.30 7.20
C ILE A 99 -14.31 -0.65 8.34
N CYS A 100 -13.27 -0.33 9.11
CA CYS A 100 -12.86 -1.16 10.24
C CYS A 100 -13.99 -1.31 11.27
N THR A 101 -14.71 -0.23 11.54
CA THR A 101 -15.84 -0.22 12.48
C THR A 101 -16.99 -1.07 11.95
N ALA A 102 -17.31 -0.97 10.65
CA ALA A 102 -18.33 -1.80 10.01
C ALA A 102 -17.97 -3.29 10.05
N ILE A 103 -16.71 -3.64 9.82
CA ILE A 103 -16.21 -5.03 9.91
C ILE A 103 -16.30 -5.56 11.34
N SER A 104 -15.86 -4.77 12.32
CA SER A 104 -15.87 -5.17 13.74
C SER A 104 -17.30 -5.32 14.29
N SER A 105 -18.21 -4.43 13.90
CA SER A 105 -19.62 -4.50 14.30
C SER A 105 -20.47 -5.47 13.50
N GLY A 106 -20.01 -5.91 12.31
CA GLY A 106 -20.83 -6.71 11.38
C GLY A 106 -21.90 -5.90 10.65
N VAL A 107 -21.93 -4.57 10.82
CA VAL A 107 -22.96 -3.70 10.25
C VAL A 107 -22.33 -2.78 9.21
N GLY A 108 -22.62 -3.07 7.93
CA GLY A 108 -22.24 -2.18 6.84
C GLY A 108 -23.28 -1.07 6.61
N SER A 109 -22.84 0.18 6.55
CA SER A 109 -23.71 1.32 6.21
C SER A 109 -23.85 1.49 4.70
N SER A 110 -25.07 1.75 4.21
CA SER A 110 -25.34 2.12 2.82
C SER A 110 -24.58 3.36 2.36
N ASP A 111 -24.32 4.30 3.27
CA ASP A 111 -23.57 5.51 2.96
C ASP A 111 -22.08 5.21 2.77
N LEU A 112 -21.55 4.25 3.54
CA LEU A 112 -20.18 3.76 3.40
C LEU A 112 -19.99 3.03 2.06
N ALA A 113 -20.98 2.24 1.65
CA ALA A 113 -20.96 1.52 0.37
C ALA A 113 -21.00 2.45 -0.86
N LYS A 114 -21.60 3.63 -0.72
CA LYS A 114 -21.70 4.64 -1.80
C LYS A 114 -20.48 5.57 -1.88
N ARG A 115 -19.64 5.62 -0.84
CA ARG A 115 -18.43 6.44 -0.86
C ARG A 115 -17.46 5.86 -1.87
N GLN A 116 -17.10 6.67 -2.87
CA GLN A 116 -16.03 6.32 -3.79
C GLN A 116 -14.69 6.68 -3.15
N PRO A 117 -13.75 5.74 -3.00
CA PRO A 117 -12.41 5.99 -2.43
C PRO A 117 -11.50 6.85 -3.33
N GLY A 118 -12.05 7.61 -4.27
CA GLY A 118 -11.30 8.35 -5.28
C GLY A 118 -10.60 7.44 -6.29
N THR A 119 -10.04 8.04 -7.34
CA THR A 119 -9.26 7.29 -8.32
C THR A 119 -8.02 6.70 -7.64
N LEU A 120 -7.95 5.38 -7.54
CA LEU A 120 -6.77 4.65 -7.07
C LEU A 120 -5.60 4.91 -8.03
N HIS A 121 -4.85 5.99 -7.79
CA HIS A 121 -3.65 6.29 -8.55
C HIS A 121 -2.63 5.17 -8.31
N LEU A 122 -1.89 4.82 -9.36
CA LEU A 122 -0.90 3.73 -9.38
C LEU A 122 0.08 3.78 -8.18
N ALA A 123 0.32 4.97 -7.63
CA ALA A 123 1.12 5.19 -6.41
C ALA A 123 0.60 4.45 -5.17
N HIS A 124 -0.72 4.25 -5.02
CA HIS A 124 -1.30 3.50 -3.89
C HIS A 124 -1.11 1.98 -4.01
N ARG A 125 -0.94 1.43 -5.23
CA ARG A 125 -0.69 -0.02 -5.41
C ARG A 125 0.71 -0.43 -4.96
N VAL A 126 1.70 0.45 -5.13
CA VAL A 126 3.09 0.16 -4.77
C VAL A 126 3.27 0.16 -3.24
N THR A 127 2.50 0.98 -2.52
CA THR A 127 2.58 1.06 -1.05
C THR A 127 1.95 -0.16 -0.36
N SER A 128 0.91 -0.77 -0.95
CA SER A 128 0.31 -2.00 -0.41
C SER A 128 1.19 -3.23 -0.61
N ALA A 129 2.05 -3.25 -1.64
CA ALA A 129 2.98 -4.36 -1.89
C ALA A 129 4.19 -4.38 -0.95
N ASN A 130 4.53 -3.24 -0.33
CA ASN A 130 5.69 -3.10 0.56
C ASN A 130 5.38 -3.31 2.06
N ARG A 131 4.24 -3.93 2.41
CA ARG A 131 3.84 -4.24 3.80
C ARG A 131 3.94 -5.73 4.16
N ILE A 132 4.87 -6.46 3.56
CA ILE A 132 5.25 -7.81 4.01
C ILE A 132 6.62 -7.73 4.68
#